data_AF-A0A6A7GAB1-F1
#
_entry.id   AF-A0A6A7GAB1-F1
#
_cell.length_a   1.000
_cell.length_b   1.000
_cell.length_c   1.000
_cell.angle_alpha   90.00
_cell.angle_beta   90.00
_cell.angle_gamma   90.00
#
_symmetry.space_group_name_H-M   'P 1'
#
loop_
_entity.id
_entity.type
_entity.pdbx_description
1 polymer ?
#
loop_
_entity_poly.entity_id
_entity_poly.type
_entity_poly.pdbx_seq_one_letter_code
_entity_poly.pdbx_strand_id
1 'polypeptide(L)'
;MFMVYPSIFFYLLFNKENRFWLLKKEPYIAFIISILMFSPVIYWNYAHNWGSFEFHLEGRQSKTFRFRPTKFFRFVGGQVGVVSPVLFFGLFIASIKNFKKPDVNLLFWFALPLIGVFTLSSLSNNSKVHWLACAYIPMIIVFVKYIEFNKLWRIGIVLAGSLSLILYIVTTTLIIPLKPKENALADMQGWDLAGERVEEIYEESIKGGKEWFLFGDRYQTSSQLAAYLPKKEYVYNLSGGISQFDYWRDPSKIIGKNGIFVATSFYNRKPEDKFIFDRAELVETVVFKRWGRVQREYFIYKVYNYRGRK
;
A
#
# COMPACT_ATOMS: atom_id res chain seq x y z
N MET A 1 3.64 7.65 -11.33
CA MET A 1 3.84 7.79 -12.78
C MET A 1 3.15 9.02 -13.34
N PHE A 2 1.82 9.20 -13.18
CA PHE A 2 1.09 10.34 -13.77
C PHE A 2 1.59 11.75 -13.40
N MET A 3 2.15 11.95 -12.21
CA MET A 3 2.62 13.27 -11.78
C MET A 3 3.86 13.77 -12.53
N VAL A 4 4.52 12.94 -13.35
CA VAL A 4 5.66 13.37 -14.16
C VAL A 4 5.24 14.41 -15.21
N TYR A 5 4.08 14.28 -15.85
CA TYR A 5 3.67 15.21 -16.90
C TYR A 5 3.31 16.59 -16.33
N PRO A 6 2.49 16.72 -15.27
CA PRO A 6 2.29 18.00 -14.60
C PRO A 6 3.60 18.61 -14.10
N SER A 7 4.53 17.79 -13.59
CA SER A 7 5.84 18.25 -13.12
C SER A 7 6.67 18.87 -14.25
N ILE A 8 6.79 18.18 -15.38
CA ILE A 8 7.50 18.69 -16.57
C ILE A 8 6.78 19.93 -17.11
N PHE A 9 5.46 19.89 -17.23
CA PHE A 9 4.67 21.01 -17.74
C PHE A 9 4.88 22.27 -16.89
N PHE A 10 4.73 22.17 -15.56
CA PHE A 10 4.94 23.30 -14.67
C PHE A 10 6.40 23.77 -14.65
N TYR A 11 7.37 22.85 -14.71
CA TYR A 11 8.78 23.22 -14.86
C TYR A 11 8.99 24.08 -16.11
N LEU A 12 8.55 23.61 -17.28
CA LEU A 12 8.72 24.35 -18.53
C LEU A 12 7.90 25.66 -18.55
N LEU A 13 6.70 25.67 -17.97
CA LEU A 13 5.86 26.87 -17.90
C LEU A 13 6.50 27.98 -17.06
N PHE A 14 7.02 27.64 -15.88
CA PHE A 14 7.53 28.62 -14.92
C PHE A 14 9.04 28.89 -15.02
N ASN A 15 9.81 28.03 -15.69
CA ASN A 15 11.23 28.25 -15.96
C ASN A 15 11.40 29.04 -17.28
N LYS A 16 11.75 30.34 -17.18
CA LYS A 16 11.88 31.22 -18.36
C LYS A 16 12.88 30.71 -19.38
N GLU A 17 14.00 30.16 -18.94
CA GLU A 17 15.10 29.69 -19.80
C GLU A 17 14.70 28.44 -20.59
N ASN A 18 13.87 27.56 -20.01
CA ASN A 18 13.46 26.30 -20.63
C ASN A 18 12.06 26.36 -21.27
N ARG A 19 11.33 27.47 -21.12
CA ARG A 19 9.95 27.62 -21.64
C ARG A 19 9.84 27.37 -23.14
N PHE A 20 10.89 27.66 -23.90
CA PHE A 20 10.91 27.43 -25.35
C PHE A 20 10.65 25.96 -25.72
N TRP A 21 10.94 25.01 -24.83
CA TRP A 21 10.63 23.59 -25.05
C TRP A 21 9.13 23.31 -25.20
N LEU A 22 8.24 24.18 -24.68
CA LEU A 22 6.80 24.07 -24.94
C LEU A 22 6.45 24.30 -26.42
N LEU A 23 7.31 24.98 -27.19
CA LEU A 23 7.14 25.20 -28.62
C LEU A 23 7.89 24.16 -29.47
N LYS A 24 8.70 23.33 -28.83
CA LYS A 24 9.50 22.28 -29.47
C LYS A 24 8.68 21.00 -29.56
N LYS A 25 8.89 20.20 -30.62
CA LYS A 25 8.13 18.97 -30.86
C LYS A 25 8.53 17.83 -29.92
N GLU A 26 9.75 17.89 -29.38
CA GLU A 26 10.42 16.83 -28.65
C GLU A 26 9.66 16.39 -27.38
N PRO A 27 9.17 17.28 -26.49
CA PRO A 27 8.39 16.86 -25.33
C PRO A 27 7.07 16.18 -25.72
N TYR A 28 6.45 16.59 -26.82
CA TYR A 28 5.20 15.99 -27.32
C TYR A 28 5.46 14.63 -27.97
N ILE A 29 6.56 14.47 -28.71
CA ILE A 29 6.99 13.17 -29.23
C ILE A 29 7.27 12.23 -28.06
N ALA A 30 7.98 12.67 -27.02
CA ALA A 30 8.22 11.88 -25.82
C ALA A 30 6.92 11.49 -25.11
N PHE A 31 5.95 12.41 -25.03
CA PHE A 31 4.61 12.12 -24.51
C PHE A 31 3.91 11.04 -25.34
N ILE A 32 3.89 11.16 -26.68
CA ILE A 32 3.27 10.15 -27.56
C ILE A 32 3.94 8.79 -27.39
N ILE A 33 5.28 8.73 -27.39
CA ILE A 33 6.04 7.48 -27.15
C ILE A 33 5.65 6.87 -25.80
N SER A 34 5.57 7.68 -24.75
CA SER A 34 5.18 7.19 -23.42
C SER A 34 3.74 6.63 -23.38
N ILE A 35 2.80 7.22 -24.14
CA ILE A 35 1.44 6.70 -24.29
C ILE A 35 1.43 5.39 -25.08
N LEU A 36 2.22 5.28 -26.16
CA LEU A 36 2.35 4.05 -26.93
C LEU A 36 2.93 2.92 -26.07
N MET A 37 3.96 3.19 -25.28
CA MET A 37 4.52 2.22 -24.34
C MET A 37 3.53 1.85 -23.22
N PHE A 38 2.67 2.78 -22.81
CA PHE A 38 1.62 2.55 -21.82
C PHE A 38 0.33 1.97 -22.43
N SER A 39 0.25 1.84 -23.75
CA SER A 39 -0.96 1.38 -24.45
C SER A 39 -1.46 -0.01 -24.03
N PRO A 40 -0.63 -1.00 -23.64
CA PRO A 40 -1.16 -2.27 -23.14
C PRO A 40 -1.97 -2.10 -21.86
N VAL A 41 -1.60 -1.15 -20.99
CA VAL A 41 -2.33 -0.86 -19.74
C VAL A 41 -3.64 -0.13 -20.02
N ILE A 42 -3.64 0.77 -21.01
CA ILE A 42 -4.85 1.46 -21.47
C ILE A 42 -5.83 0.45 -22.06
N TYR A 43 -5.35 -0.40 -22.97
CA TYR A 43 -6.16 -1.44 -23.60
C TYR A 43 -6.73 -2.42 -22.57
N TRP A 44 -5.90 -2.89 -21.63
CA TRP A 44 -6.38 -3.76 -20.56
C TRP A 44 -7.48 -3.08 -19.74
N ASN A 45 -7.32 -1.81 -19.35
CA ASN A 45 -8.36 -1.09 -18.63
C ASN A 45 -9.63 -0.93 -19.45
N TYR A 46 -9.53 -0.56 -20.73
CA TYR A 46 -10.69 -0.47 -21.61
C TYR A 46 -11.47 -1.79 -21.67
N ALA A 47 -10.78 -2.91 -21.82
CA ALA A 47 -11.38 -4.25 -21.86
C ALA A 47 -11.97 -4.71 -20.51
N HIS A 48 -11.58 -4.07 -19.40
CA HIS A 48 -11.97 -4.46 -18.03
C HIS A 48 -12.68 -3.33 -17.28
N ASN A 49 -13.52 -2.56 -17.99
CA ASN A 49 -14.37 -1.50 -17.43
C ASN A 49 -13.61 -0.44 -16.62
N TRP A 50 -12.39 -0.12 -17.03
CA TRP A 50 -11.52 0.88 -16.40
C TRP A 50 -11.17 0.58 -14.93
N GLY A 51 -11.11 -0.70 -14.55
CA GLY A 51 -10.94 -1.14 -13.17
C GLY A 51 -9.81 -0.48 -12.37
N SER A 52 -8.65 -0.20 -12.99
CA SER A 52 -7.56 0.51 -12.30
C SER A 52 -7.91 1.96 -12.02
N PHE A 53 -8.56 2.64 -12.96
CA PHE A 53 -8.98 4.04 -12.80
C PHE A 53 -10.10 4.18 -11.79
N GLU A 54 -11.10 3.31 -11.83
CA GLU A 54 -12.17 3.26 -10.82
C GLU A 54 -11.60 3.07 -9.42
N PHE A 55 -10.67 2.12 -9.25
CA PHE A 55 -10.00 1.89 -7.97
C PHE A 55 -9.26 3.15 -7.45
N HIS A 56 -8.58 3.88 -8.33
CA HIS A 56 -7.80 5.06 -7.94
C HIS A 56 -8.63 6.34 -7.76
N LEU A 57 -9.67 6.54 -8.56
CA LEU A 57 -10.50 7.75 -8.57
C LEU A 57 -11.69 7.64 -7.62
N GLU A 58 -12.38 6.50 -7.59
CA GLU A 58 -13.61 6.30 -6.81
C GLU A 58 -13.39 5.41 -5.59
N GLY A 59 -12.60 4.34 -5.73
CA GLY A 59 -12.40 3.34 -4.68
C GLY A 59 -11.54 3.83 -3.50
N ARG A 60 -10.69 4.84 -3.72
CA ARG A 60 -9.73 5.37 -2.71
C ARG A 60 -9.99 6.79 -2.24
N GLN A 61 -10.76 7.57 -3.00
CA GLN A 61 -11.11 8.94 -2.63
C GLN A 61 -12.55 8.97 -2.10
N SER A 62 -12.85 9.89 -1.19
CA SER A 62 -14.23 10.18 -0.82
C SER A 62 -14.98 10.65 -2.07
N LYS A 63 -16.10 10.00 -2.39
CA LYS A 63 -16.99 10.40 -3.51
C LYS A 63 -17.44 11.87 -3.43
N THR A 64 -17.37 12.48 -2.25
CA THR A 64 -17.66 13.89 -2.03
C THR A 64 -16.54 14.53 -1.22
N PHE A 65 -16.03 15.68 -1.68
CA PHE A 65 -15.11 16.49 -0.88
C PHE A 65 -15.80 16.95 0.41
N ARG A 66 -15.16 16.71 1.55
CA ARG A 66 -15.60 17.22 2.85
C ARG A 66 -14.40 17.82 3.54
N PHE A 67 -14.45 19.12 3.83
CA PHE A 67 -13.38 19.80 4.54
C PHE A 67 -13.21 19.23 5.96
N ARG A 68 -12.03 18.66 6.23
CA ARG A 68 -11.66 17.94 7.46
C ARG A 68 -10.23 18.34 7.86
N PRO A 69 -10.05 19.50 8.49
CA PRO A 69 -8.72 20.02 8.84
C PRO A 69 -7.93 19.08 9.76
N THR A 70 -8.61 18.31 10.61
CA THR A 70 -7.97 17.30 11.47
C THR A 70 -7.21 16.23 10.68
N LYS A 71 -7.72 15.81 9.50
CA LYS A 71 -7.02 14.86 8.62
C LYS A 71 -5.79 15.49 7.99
N PHE A 72 -5.89 16.75 7.59
CA PHE A 72 -4.76 17.51 7.05
C PHE A 72 -3.64 17.65 8.07
N PHE A 73 -3.93 18.11 9.29
CA PHE A 73 -2.91 18.25 10.32
C PHE A 73 -2.32 16.89 10.74
N ARG A 74 -3.14 15.83 10.76
CA ARG A 74 -2.64 14.46 10.97
C ARG A 74 -1.71 14.01 9.85
N PHE A 75 -2.02 14.33 8.59
CA PHE A 75 -1.16 14.00 7.46
C PHE A 75 0.16 14.78 7.52
N VAL A 76 0.11 16.11 7.70
CA VAL A 76 1.30 16.96 7.82
C VAL A 76 2.16 16.55 9.01
N GLY A 77 1.56 16.35 10.20
CA GLY A 77 2.27 15.85 11.38
C GLY A 77 2.88 14.47 11.14
N GLY A 78 2.18 13.60 10.39
CA GLY A 78 2.70 12.31 9.96
C GLY A 78 3.92 12.44 9.04
N GLN A 79 3.94 13.40 8.11
CA GLN A 79 5.09 13.67 7.26
C GLN A 79 6.30 14.15 8.07
N VAL A 80 6.07 15.09 9.00
CA VAL A 80 7.11 15.59 9.92
C VAL A 80 7.69 14.44 10.74
N GLY A 81 6.84 13.53 11.25
CA GLY A 81 7.28 12.36 12.01
C GLY A 81 8.07 11.35 11.18
N VAL A 82 7.62 11.03 9.97
CA VAL A 82 8.27 10.01 9.10
C VAL A 82 9.60 10.50 8.54
N VAL A 83 9.73 11.78 8.19
CA VAL A 83 10.97 12.34 7.64
C VAL A 83 11.98 12.70 8.74
N SER A 84 11.54 12.85 10.00
CA SER A 84 12.19 13.56 11.12
C SER A 84 11.93 15.07 11.09
N PRO A 85 11.56 15.69 12.23
CA PRO A 85 11.27 17.12 12.29
C PRO A 85 12.39 18.00 11.74
N VAL A 86 13.64 17.70 12.10
CA VAL A 86 14.79 18.50 11.66
C VAL A 86 14.95 18.39 10.15
N LEU A 87 14.97 17.16 9.61
CA LEU A 87 15.16 16.95 8.17
C LEU A 87 13.99 17.50 7.37
N PHE A 88 12.76 17.30 7.82
CA PHE A 88 11.55 17.77 7.13
C PHE A 88 11.66 19.25 6.80
N PHE A 89 11.89 20.12 7.81
CA PHE A 89 12.04 21.55 7.55
C PHE A 89 13.30 21.87 6.74
N GLY A 90 14.40 21.15 6.97
CA GLY A 90 15.64 21.28 6.19
C GLY A 90 15.43 21.08 4.70
N LEU A 91 14.67 20.05 4.30
CA LEU A 91 14.36 19.76 2.89
C LEU A 91 13.64 20.95 2.22
N PHE A 92 12.65 21.54 2.90
CA PHE A 92 11.91 22.69 2.37
C PHE A 92 12.76 23.96 2.35
N ILE A 93 13.50 24.25 3.43
CA ILE A 93 14.37 25.43 3.51
C ILE A 93 15.44 25.38 2.41
N ALA A 94 16.11 24.24 2.23
CA ALA A 94 17.13 24.07 1.19
C ALA A 94 16.55 24.30 -0.21
N SER A 95 15.37 23.73 -0.47
CA SER A 95 14.69 23.83 -1.75
C SER A 95 14.21 25.24 -2.05
N ILE A 96 13.61 25.93 -1.08
CA ILE A 96 13.11 27.30 -1.24
C ILE A 96 14.27 28.29 -1.40
N LYS A 97 15.29 28.21 -0.53
CA LYS A 97 16.44 29.13 -0.56
C LYS A 97 17.22 29.05 -1.87
N ASN A 98 17.33 27.84 -2.45
CA ASN A 98 18.10 27.59 -3.66
C ASN A 98 17.24 27.50 -4.92
N PHE A 99 15.95 27.81 -4.87
CA PHE A 99 15.00 27.60 -5.98
C PHE A 99 15.40 28.26 -7.31
N LYS A 100 16.17 29.36 -7.26
CA LYS A 100 16.67 30.04 -8.45
C LYS A 100 17.76 29.29 -9.21
N LYS A 101 18.41 28.28 -8.58
CA LYS A 101 19.43 27.47 -9.25
C LYS A 101 18.76 26.51 -10.25
N PRO A 102 19.28 26.36 -11.48
CA PRO A 102 18.59 25.61 -12.54
C PRO A 102 18.24 24.16 -12.15
N ASP A 103 19.17 23.46 -11.51
CA ASP A 103 18.98 22.07 -11.07
C ASP A 103 17.98 21.96 -9.91
N VAL A 104 17.99 22.89 -8.96
CA VAL A 104 17.01 22.94 -7.86
C VAL A 104 15.62 23.26 -8.39
N ASN A 105 15.50 24.20 -9.32
CA ASN A 105 14.23 24.55 -9.94
C ASN A 105 13.56 23.32 -10.57
N LEU A 106 14.32 22.54 -11.34
CA LEU A 106 13.87 21.28 -11.92
C LEU A 106 13.41 20.29 -10.84
N LEU A 107 14.28 19.99 -9.87
CA LEU A 107 13.99 19.02 -8.80
C LEU A 107 12.77 19.44 -7.96
N PHE A 108 12.62 20.73 -7.70
CA PHE A 108 11.47 21.27 -6.98
C PHE A 108 10.16 21.03 -7.72
N TRP A 109 10.13 21.25 -9.04
CA TRP A 109 8.93 21.01 -9.85
C TRP A 109 8.58 19.53 -10.01
N PHE A 110 9.53 18.62 -9.82
CA PHE A 110 9.26 17.17 -9.71
C PHE A 110 8.72 16.73 -8.35
N ALA A 111 8.94 17.53 -7.30
CA ALA A 111 8.42 17.27 -5.96
C ALA A 111 7.04 17.93 -5.75
N LEU A 112 6.91 19.21 -6.13
CA LEU A 112 5.82 20.09 -5.70
C LEU A 112 4.43 19.60 -6.11
N PRO A 113 4.16 19.15 -7.35
CA PRO A 113 2.82 18.68 -7.72
C PRO A 113 2.38 17.46 -6.90
N LEU A 114 3.30 16.54 -6.61
CA LEU A 114 3.02 15.36 -5.78
C LEU A 114 2.70 15.77 -4.34
N ILE A 115 3.49 16.68 -3.77
CA ILE A 115 3.26 17.26 -2.43
C ILE A 115 1.89 17.94 -2.41
N GLY A 116 1.61 18.81 -3.38
CA GLY A 116 0.37 19.56 -3.48
C GLY A 116 -0.85 18.64 -3.54
N VAL A 117 -0.87 17.67 -4.47
CA VAL A 117 -2.01 16.78 -4.66
C VAL A 117 -2.34 15.98 -3.40
N PHE A 118 -1.36 15.36 -2.75
CA PHE A 118 -1.64 14.52 -1.59
C PHE A 118 -1.89 15.32 -0.31
N THR A 119 -1.26 16.49 -0.17
CA THR A 119 -1.51 17.42 0.93
C THR A 119 -2.92 18.01 0.81
N LEU A 120 -3.33 18.47 -0.38
CA LEU A 120 -4.70 18.96 -0.62
C LEU A 120 -5.73 17.84 -0.49
N SER A 121 -5.45 16.64 -1.03
CA SER A 121 -6.33 15.49 -0.87
C SER A 121 -6.55 15.14 0.61
N SER A 122 -5.55 15.36 1.47
CA SER A 122 -5.67 15.10 2.91
C SER A 122 -6.70 15.99 3.63
N LEU A 123 -7.11 17.11 3.03
CA LEU A 123 -8.20 17.94 3.55
C LEU A 123 -9.55 17.24 3.54
N SER A 124 -9.72 16.17 2.75
CA SER A 124 -10.95 15.35 2.73
C SER A 124 -10.69 13.88 3.02
N ASN A 125 -9.55 13.37 2.56
CA ASN A 125 -9.21 11.96 2.49
C ASN A 125 -8.18 11.53 3.52
N ASN A 126 -8.13 10.24 3.82
CA ASN A 126 -7.07 9.67 4.65
C ASN A 126 -5.83 9.37 3.79
N SER A 127 -5.15 10.43 3.34
CA SER A 127 -3.88 10.32 2.62
C SER A 127 -2.85 9.55 3.45
N LYS A 128 -2.16 8.58 2.84
CA LYS A 128 -1.14 7.79 3.53
C LYS A 128 0.20 8.50 3.48
N VAL A 129 0.93 8.50 4.60
CA VAL A 129 2.20 9.25 4.73
C VAL A 129 3.24 8.86 3.68
N HIS A 130 3.33 7.57 3.32
CA HIS A 130 4.29 7.07 2.33
C HIS A 130 4.01 7.56 0.89
N TRP A 131 2.86 8.16 0.60
CA TRP A 131 2.54 8.65 -0.75
C TRP A 131 3.44 9.81 -1.20
N LEU A 132 4.12 10.50 -0.27
CA LEU A 132 5.10 11.54 -0.58
C LEU A 132 6.55 11.04 -0.70
N ALA A 133 6.81 9.74 -0.51
CA ALA A 133 8.18 9.21 -0.52
C ALA A 133 8.97 9.63 -1.78
N CYS A 134 8.35 9.54 -2.97
CA CYS A 134 9.01 9.94 -4.21
C CYS A 134 9.24 11.45 -4.35
N ALA A 135 8.44 12.29 -3.68
CA ALA A 135 8.67 13.75 -3.67
C ALA A 135 9.86 14.14 -2.81
N TYR A 136 10.18 13.35 -1.77
CA TYR A 136 11.31 13.65 -0.91
C TYR A 136 12.66 13.33 -1.56
N ILE A 137 12.74 12.39 -2.50
CA ILE A 137 13.98 12.06 -3.22
C ILE A 137 14.64 13.30 -3.85
N PRO A 138 13.97 14.07 -4.74
CA PRO A 138 14.55 15.28 -5.31
C PRO A 138 14.89 16.34 -4.25
N MET A 139 14.07 16.48 -3.20
CA MET A 139 14.36 17.45 -2.13
C MET A 139 15.57 17.05 -1.29
N ILE A 140 15.82 15.75 -1.08
CA ILE A 140 17.01 15.23 -0.41
C ILE A 140 18.26 15.54 -1.24
N ILE A 141 18.20 15.36 -2.57
CA ILE A 141 19.31 15.73 -3.47
C ILE A 141 19.66 17.21 -3.31
N VAL A 142 18.65 18.09 -3.31
CA VAL A 142 18.84 19.53 -3.10
C VAL A 142 19.43 19.82 -1.72
N PHE A 143 18.89 19.19 -0.67
CA PHE A 143 19.35 19.36 0.70
C PHE A 143 20.84 19.00 0.84
N VAL A 144 21.24 17.83 0.37
CA VAL A 144 22.64 17.36 0.46
C VAL A 144 23.59 18.26 -0.35
N LYS A 145 23.17 18.72 -1.52
CA LYS A 145 24.03 19.53 -2.40
C LYS A 145 24.22 20.98 -1.91
N TYR A 146 23.22 21.57 -1.28
CA TYR A 146 23.18 23.02 -1.06
C TYR A 146 23.07 23.46 0.41
N ILE A 147 23.06 22.53 1.36
CA ILE A 147 23.14 22.83 2.79
C ILE A 147 24.54 22.56 3.31
N GLU A 148 25.10 23.54 4.02
CA GLU A 148 26.28 23.34 4.83
C GLU A 148 25.92 22.55 6.10
N PHE A 149 26.52 21.37 6.27
CA PHE A 149 26.22 20.46 7.37
C PHE A 149 26.79 20.95 8.72
N ASN A 150 26.05 21.85 9.36
CA ASN A 150 26.27 22.25 10.74
C ASN A 150 25.83 21.17 11.76
N LYS A 151 26.06 21.45 13.05
CA LYS A 151 25.73 20.53 14.16
C LYS A 151 24.24 20.14 14.18
N LEU A 152 23.32 21.06 13.88
CA LEU A 152 21.88 20.80 13.87
C LEU A 152 21.52 19.74 12.82
N TRP A 153 22.04 19.86 11.59
CA TRP A 153 21.73 18.90 10.52
C TRP A 153 22.32 17.53 10.79
N ARG A 154 23.52 17.46 11.35
CA ARG A 154 24.13 16.20 11.78
C ARG A 154 23.29 15.50 12.84
N ILE A 155 22.81 16.24 13.85
CA ILE A 155 21.88 15.72 14.85
C ILE A 155 20.59 15.23 14.17
N GLY A 156 20.03 16.00 13.25
CA GLY A 156 18.82 15.63 12.51
C GLY A 156 18.97 14.31 11.73
N ILE A 157 20.10 14.13 11.04
CA ILE A 157 20.42 12.89 10.31
C ILE A 157 20.57 11.73 11.28
N VAL A 158 21.34 11.89 12.35
CA VAL A 158 21.54 10.84 13.36
C VAL A 158 20.23 10.44 13.99
N LEU A 159 19.37 11.41 14.36
CA LEU A 159 18.04 11.15 14.90
C LEU A 159 17.15 10.40 13.91
N ALA A 160 17.12 10.83 12.64
CA ALA A 160 16.33 10.16 11.60
C ALA A 160 16.82 8.73 11.38
N GLY A 161 18.12 8.54 11.19
CA GLY A 161 18.74 7.22 11.01
C GLY A 161 18.53 6.30 12.22
N SER A 162 18.68 6.83 13.43
CA SER A 162 18.43 6.08 14.67
C SER A 162 16.96 5.68 14.80
N LEU A 163 16.03 6.59 14.53
CA LEU A 163 14.59 6.29 14.57
C LEU A 163 14.21 5.24 13.51
N SER A 164 14.72 5.36 12.29
CA SER A 164 14.50 4.37 11.24
C SER A 164 15.08 3.00 11.63
N LEU A 165 16.28 2.96 12.21
CA LEU A 165 16.91 1.73 12.68
C LEU A 165 16.11 1.11 13.84
N ILE A 166 15.68 1.91 14.81
CA ILE A 166 14.83 1.45 15.92
C ILE A 166 13.53 0.87 15.37
N LEU A 167 12.84 1.58 14.47
CA LEU A 167 11.60 1.10 13.86
C LEU A 167 11.83 -0.20 13.07
N TYR A 168 12.93 -0.30 12.32
CA TYR A 168 13.32 -1.51 11.61
C TYR A 168 13.57 -2.68 12.58
N ILE A 169 14.34 -2.47 13.65
CA ILE A 169 14.60 -3.49 14.66
C ILE A 169 13.28 -3.90 15.33
N VAL A 170 12.45 -2.95 15.73
CA VAL A 170 11.16 -3.20 16.39
C VAL A 170 10.21 -4.01 15.49
N THR A 171 10.10 -3.65 14.21
CA THR A 171 9.21 -4.34 13.25
C THR A 171 9.73 -5.73 12.89
N THR A 172 11.04 -5.87 12.71
CA THR A 172 11.65 -7.15 12.30
C THR A 172 11.77 -8.11 13.46
N THR A 173 12.14 -7.65 14.65
CA THR A 173 12.35 -8.53 15.82
C THR A 173 11.08 -8.78 16.61
N LEU A 174 10.07 -7.90 16.54
CA LEU A 174 8.86 -7.96 17.38
C LEU A 174 9.18 -8.00 18.89
N ILE A 175 10.24 -7.30 19.31
CA ILE A 175 10.69 -7.27 20.71
C ILE A 175 9.70 -6.56 21.64
N ILE A 176 8.91 -5.62 21.11
CA ILE A 176 7.89 -4.90 21.89
C ILE A 176 6.74 -5.87 22.23
N PRO A 177 6.37 -6.02 23.52
CA PRO A 177 5.33 -6.95 23.96
C PRO A 177 3.91 -6.42 23.68
N LEU A 178 3.55 -6.30 22.40
CA LEU A 178 2.19 -5.96 22.00
C LEU A 178 1.30 -7.20 22.03
N LYS A 179 0.04 -7.03 22.45
CA LYS A 179 -0.95 -8.11 22.39
C LYS A 179 -1.17 -8.52 20.92
N PRO A 180 -1.37 -9.81 20.60
CA PRO A 180 -1.56 -10.27 19.21
C PRO A 180 -2.65 -9.51 18.44
N LYS A 181 -3.73 -9.11 19.11
CA LYS A 181 -4.83 -8.33 18.52
C LYS A 181 -4.51 -6.86 18.25
N GLU A 182 -3.46 -6.32 18.86
CA GLU A 182 -3.00 -4.93 18.74
C GLU A 182 -1.67 -4.82 17.98
N ASN A 183 -0.99 -5.95 17.77
CA ASN A 183 0.34 -6.00 17.20
C ASN A 183 0.31 -5.91 15.67
N ALA A 184 0.22 -4.70 15.11
CA ALA A 184 0.32 -4.49 13.67
C ALA A 184 1.71 -4.85 13.08
N LEU A 185 2.74 -4.94 13.92
CA LEU A 185 4.11 -5.25 13.47
C LEU A 185 4.25 -6.70 13.02
N ALA A 186 3.45 -7.61 13.59
CA ALA A 186 3.45 -9.03 13.27
C ALA A 186 2.63 -9.39 12.01
N ASP A 187 2.12 -8.42 11.26
CA ASP A 187 1.24 -8.68 10.09
C ASP A 187 1.98 -9.34 8.91
N MET A 188 3.31 -9.25 8.87
CA MET A 188 4.15 -9.79 7.79
C MET A 188 4.86 -11.11 8.14
N GLN A 189 4.64 -11.68 9.34
CA GLN A 189 5.44 -12.80 9.84
C GLN A 189 4.57 -13.96 10.30
N GLY A 190 5.05 -15.20 10.15
CA GLY A 190 4.32 -16.42 10.54
C GLY A 190 3.41 -16.98 9.43
N TRP A 191 3.44 -16.38 8.23
CA TRP A 191 2.67 -16.83 7.08
C TRP A 191 3.26 -18.06 6.40
N ASP A 192 4.54 -18.33 6.59
CA ASP A 192 5.20 -19.60 6.28
C ASP A 192 4.55 -20.76 7.05
N LEU A 193 4.46 -20.63 8.38
CA LEU A 193 3.82 -21.63 9.24
C LEU A 193 2.33 -21.78 8.95
N ALA A 194 1.62 -20.65 8.81
CA ALA A 194 0.19 -20.68 8.50
C ALA A 194 -0.08 -21.23 7.09
N GLY A 195 0.77 -20.91 6.12
CA GLY A 195 0.66 -21.37 4.74
C GLY A 195 0.83 -22.89 4.63
N GLU A 196 1.90 -23.43 5.21
CA GLU A 196 2.15 -24.87 5.29
C GLU A 196 0.95 -25.59 5.90
N ARG A 197 0.44 -25.09 7.03
CA ARG A 197 -0.69 -25.76 7.69
C ARG A 197 -2.01 -25.66 6.92
N VAL A 198 -2.27 -24.52 6.27
CA VAL A 198 -3.43 -24.36 5.39
C VAL A 198 -3.33 -25.31 4.19
N GLU A 199 -2.13 -25.52 3.65
CA GLU A 199 -1.90 -26.47 2.55
C GLU A 199 -2.20 -27.91 2.98
N GLU A 200 -1.67 -28.34 4.12
CA GLU A 200 -1.94 -29.69 4.65
C GLU A 200 -3.44 -29.93 4.84
N ILE A 201 -4.15 -28.96 5.43
CA ILE A 201 -5.60 -29.02 5.65
C ILE A 201 -6.34 -29.04 4.31
N TYR A 202 -5.85 -28.32 3.30
CA TYR A 202 -6.43 -28.32 1.95
C TYR A 202 -6.25 -29.67 1.26
N GLU A 203 -5.03 -30.20 1.23
CA GLU A 203 -4.70 -31.48 0.59
C GLU A 203 -5.41 -32.66 1.28
N GLU A 204 -5.60 -32.62 2.60
CA GLU A 204 -6.44 -33.59 3.30
C GLU A 204 -7.92 -33.46 2.91
N SER A 205 -8.43 -32.23 2.85
CA SER A 205 -9.82 -31.94 2.54
C SER A 205 -10.26 -32.41 1.15
N ILE A 206 -9.39 -32.32 0.14
CA ILE A 206 -9.71 -32.71 -1.23
C ILE A 206 -9.68 -34.24 -1.45
N LYS A 207 -9.05 -35.03 -0.56
CA LYS A 207 -9.05 -36.51 -0.66
C LYS A 207 -10.46 -37.10 -0.62
N GLY A 208 -11.41 -36.40 0.01
CA GLY A 208 -12.83 -36.79 0.06
C GLY A 208 -13.61 -36.55 -1.24
N GLY A 209 -12.96 -36.14 -2.34
CA GLY A 209 -13.57 -35.95 -3.66
C GLY A 209 -14.49 -34.72 -3.79
N LYS A 210 -14.66 -33.94 -2.72
CA LYS A 210 -15.40 -32.67 -2.75
C LYS A 210 -14.49 -31.53 -3.19
N GLU A 211 -15.06 -30.54 -3.87
CA GLU A 211 -14.31 -29.35 -4.26
C GLU A 211 -14.12 -28.39 -3.08
N TRP A 212 -12.89 -27.89 -2.93
CA TRP A 212 -12.50 -26.94 -1.90
C TRP A 212 -11.84 -25.69 -2.52
N PHE A 213 -12.06 -24.54 -1.89
CA PHE A 213 -11.32 -23.30 -2.17
C PHE A 213 -10.78 -22.69 -0.88
N LEU A 214 -9.84 -21.76 -1.00
CA LEU A 214 -9.22 -21.04 0.10
C LEU A 214 -9.66 -19.59 0.04
N PHE A 215 -9.90 -18.92 1.17
CA PHE A 215 -10.27 -17.51 1.11
C PHE A 215 -10.00 -16.74 2.40
N GLY A 216 -9.80 -15.42 2.23
CA GLY A 216 -9.81 -14.45 3.32
C GLY A 216 -10.94 -13.44 3.17
N ASP A 217 -11.25 -12.73 4.26
CA ASP A 217 -12.21 -11.63 4.26
C ASP A 217 -11.56 -10.26 3.99
N ARG A 218 -10.25 -10.28 3.71
CA ARG A 218 -9.40 -9.13 3.41
C ARG A 218 -8.45 -9.44 2.27
N TYR A 219 -8.15 -8.39 1.51
CA TYR A 219 -7.15 -8.40 0.46
C TYR A 219 -5.78 -8.87 0.96
N GLN A 220 -5.35 -8.37 2.12
CA GLN A 220 -4.05 -8.68 2.72
C GLN A 220 -3.93 -10.16 3.05
N THR A 221 -4.91 -10.72 3.78
CA THR A 221 -4.94 -12.14 4.13
C THR A 221 -4.90 -13.02 2.89
N SER A 222 -5.75 -12.74 1.91
CA SER A 222 -5.82 -13.51 0.66
C SER A 222 -4.52 -13.42 -0.14
N SER A 223 -3.87 -12.25 -0.15
CA SER A 223 -2.57 -12.06 -0.80
C SER A 223 -1.46 -12.84 -0.12
N GLN A 224 -1.45 -12.88 1.22
CA GLN A 224 -0.47 -13.64 1.98
C GLN A 224 -0.67 -15.14 1.75
N LEU A 225 -1.90 -15.64 1.83
CA LEU A 225 -2.19 -17.04 1.47
C LEU A 225 -1.71 -17.37 0.06
N ALA A 226 -2.03 -16.54 -0.94
CA ALA A 226 -1.58 -16.76 -2.32
C ALA A 226 -0.05 -16.64 -2.50
N ALA A 227 0.66 -15.99 -1.59
CA ALA A 227 2.11 -15.90 -1.63
C ALA A 227 2.80 -17.14 -1.04
N TYR A 228 2.21 -17.74 -0.01
CA TYR A 228 2.79 -18.86 0.75
C TYR A 228 2.22 -20.24 0.38
N LEU A 229 1.24 -20.30 -0.52
CA LEU A 229 0.67 -21.56 -1.02
C LEU A 229 1.15 -21.84 -2.45
N PRO A 230 1.43 -23.11 -2.81
CA PRO A 230 1.91 -23.45 -4.14
C PRO A 230 0.81 -23.27 -5.19
N LYS A 231 -0.42 -23.66 -4.86
CA LYS A 231 -1.57 -23.58 -5.77
C LYS A 231 -2.35 -22.28 -5.55
N LYS A 232 -1.81 -21.21 -6.10
CA LYS A 232 -2.39 -19.86 -5.97
C LYS A 232 -3.81 -19.82 -6.46
N GLU A 233 -4.15 -20.59 -7.49
CA GLU A 233 -5.45 -20.63 -8.21
C GLU A 233 -6.68 -20.92 -7.33
N TYR A 234 -6.49 -21.43 -6.11
CA TYR A 234 -7.61 -21.74 -5.22
C TYR A 234 -7.88 -20.69 -4.13
N VAL A 235 -7.01 -19.68 -3.95
CA VAL A 235 -7.17 -18.55 -3.01
C VAL A 235 -8.03 -17.36 -3.50
N TYR A 236 -9.22 -17.18 -2.96
CA TYR A 236 -10.13 -16.06 -3.26
C TYR A 236 -10.04 -14.93 -2.23
N ASN A 237 -10.33 -13.71 -2.66
CA ASN A 237 -10.53 -12.56 -1.76
C ASN A 237 -12.02 -12.20 -1.68
N LEU A 238 -12.67 -12.51 -0.55
CA LEU A 238 -14.09 -12.23 -0.35
C LEU A 238 -14.28 -11.00 0.56
N SER A 239 -13.40 -10.03 0.41
CA SER A 239 -13.44 -8.77 1.17
C SER A 239 -14.62 -7.87 0.82
N GLY A 240 -15.13 -7.98 -0.41
CA GLY A 240 -16.25 -7.19 -0.88
C GLY A 240 -15.91 -5.96 -1.69
N GLY A 241 -14.65 -5.51 -1.63
CA GLY A 241 -14.13 -4.53 -2.57
C GLY A 241 -13.47 -5.24 -3.74
N ILE A 242 -13.47 -4.58 -4.90
CA ILE A 242 -12.77 -5.07 -6.09
C ILE A 242 -11.26 -5.11 -5.81
N SER A 243 -10.64 -6.23 -6.17
CA SER A 243 -9.22 -6.51 -6.07
C SER A 243 -8.75 -7.28 -7.31
N GLN A 244 -7.45 -7.53 -7.46
CA GLN A 244 -6.95 -8.33 -8.59
C GLN A 244 -7.51 -9.76 -8.59
N PHE A 245 -7.90 -10.30 -7.43
CA PHE A 245 -8.50 -11.63 -7.34
C PHE A 245 -9.80 -11.74 -8.13
N ASP A 246 -10.56 -10.65 -8.24
CA ASP A 246 -11.83 -10.59 -8.97
C ASP A 246 -11.63 -10.56 -10.50
N TYR A 247 -10.43 -10.18 -10.96
CA TYR A 247 -10.04 -10.27 -12.37
C TYR A 247 -9.38 -11.61 -12.70
N TRP A 248 -8.68 -12.19 -11.74
CA TRP A 248 -8.02 -13.49 -11.91
C TRP A 248 -9.01 -14.65 -11.82
N ARG A 249 -10.16 -14.46 -11.14
CA ARG A 249 -11.06 -15.55 -10.76
C ARG A 249 -12.49 -15.08 -10.74
N ASP A 250 -13.37 -16.01 -11.04
CA ASP A 250 -14.81 -15.83 -10.98
C ASP A 250 -15.35 -16.34 -9.63
N PRO A 251 -15.85 -15.46 -8.74
CA PRO A 251 -16.44 -15.86 -7.47
C PRO A 251 -17.74 -16.66 -7.61
N SER A 252 -18.39 -16.67 -8.77
CA SER A 252 -19.58 -17.51 -8.98
C SER A 252 -19.23 -19.01 -8.95
N LYS A 253 -17.99 -19.36 -9.30
CA LYS A 253 -17.49 -20.75 -9.35
C LYS A 253 -17.26 -21.38 -7.98
N ILE A 254 -17.39 -20.64 -6.88
CA ILE A 254 -17.21 -21.16 -5.52
C ILE A 254 -18.53 -21.36 -4.76
N ILE A 255 -19.67 -20.99 -5.36
CA ILE A 255 -20.98 -21.23 -4.76
C ILE A 255 -21.26 -22.75 -4.73
N GLY A 256 -21.73 -23.23 -3.59
CA GLY A 256 -21.98 -24.65 -3.32
C GLY A 256 -20.74 -25.44 -2.86
N LYS A 257 -19.54 -24.86 -2.95
CA LYS A 257 -18.28 -25.54 -2.60
C LYS A 257 -17.97 -25.43 -1.11
N ASN A 258 -17.10 -26.32 -0.64
CA ASN A 258 -16.50 -26.16 0.68
C ASN A 258 -15.35 -25.15 0.59
N GLY A 259 -15.05 -24.45 1.68
CA GLY A 259 -13.99 -23.46 1.73
C GLY A 259 -13.13 -23.61 2.99
N ILE A 260 -11.87 -23.20 2.90
CA ILE A 260 -11.02 -22.99 4.07
C ILE A 260 -10.83 -21.48 4.22
N PHE A 261 -11.37 -20.97 5.32
CA PHE A 261 -11.32 -19.56 5.67
C PHE A 261 -10.20 -19.31 6.67
N VAL A 262 -9.38 -18.29 6.42
CA VAL A 262 -8.30 -17.91 7.32
C VAL A 262 -8.51 -16.50 7.84
N ALA A 263 -8.41 -16.34 9.16
CA ALA A 263 -8.40 -15.06 9.85
C ALA A 263 -7.13 -14.93 10.73
N THR A 264 -6.82 -13.72 11.17
CA THR A 264 -5.69 -13.47 12.07
C THR A 264 -6.14 -12.85 13.37
N SER A 265 -5.35 -12.96 14.44
CA SER A 265 -5.62 -12.32 15.74
C SER A 265 -5.88 -10.81 15.64
N PHE A 266 -5.23 -10.12 14.69
CA PHE A 266 -5.39 -8.66 14.47
C PHE A 266 -6.65 -8.31 13.69
N TYR A 267 -7.07 -9.17 12.78
CA TYR A 267 -8.33 -9.06 12.04
C TYR A 267 -9.25 -10.22 12.40
N ASN A 268 -9.47 -10.42 13.70
CA ASN A 268 -10.19 -11.59 14.20
C ASN A 268 -11.68 -11.48 13.87
N ARG A 269 -12.06 -12.05 12.72
CA ARG A 269 -13.43 -12.13 12.24
C ARG A 269 -13.76 -13.60 12.03
N LYS A 270 -14.93 -14.02 12.51
CA LYS A 270 -15.41 -15.37 12.26
C LYS A 270 -16.10 -15.43 10.88
N PRO A 271 -16.07 -16.57 10.17
CA PRO A 271 -16.68 -16.65 8.85
C PRO A 271 -18.18 -16.34 8.88
N GLU A 272 -18.89 -16.71 9.95
CA GLU A 272 -20.33 -16.49 10.13
C GLU A 272 -20.69 -15.00 10.14
N ASP A 273 -19.75 -14.12 10.51
CA ASP A 273 -20.02 -12.68 10.59
C ASP A 273 -20.31 -12.07 9.21
N LYS A 274 -19.86 -12.72 8.13
CA LYS A 274 -19.85 -12.12 6.79
C LYS A 274 -20.35 -13.03 5.68
N PHE A 275 -20.37 -14.35 5.90
CA PHE A 275 -20.65 -15.32 4.86
C PHE A 275 -21.85 -16.20 5.21
N ILE A 276 -22.46 -16.78 4.18
CA ILE A 276 -23.60 -17.70 4.28
C ILE A 276 -23.12 -19.09 3.87
N PHE A 277 -23.39 -20.08 4.70
CA PHE A 277 -22.96 -21.47 4.53
C PHE A 277 -23.77 -22.39 5.46
N ASP A 278 -23.64 -23.71 5.31
CA ASP A 278 -24.40 -24.66 6.13
C ASP A 278 -23.80 -24.83 7.53
N ARG A 279 -22.48 -24.92 7.60
CA ARG A 279 -21.72 -25.00 8.86
C ARG A 279 -20.30 -24.50 8.66
N ALA A 280 -19.69 -24.02 9.75
CA ALA A 280 -18.25 -23.81 9.81
C ALA A 280 -17.68 -24.32 11.13
N GLU A 281 -16.44 -24.77 11.08
CA GLU A 281 -15.72 -25.33 12.21
C GLU A 281 -14.31 -24.72 12.27
N LEU A 282 -13.88 -24.29 13.45
CA LEU A 282 -12.48 -23.93 13.68
C LEU A 282 -11.69 -25.23 13.76
N VAL A 283 -10.90 -25.52 12.73
CA VAL A 283 -10.09 -26.75 12.68
C VAL A 283 -8.81 -26.56 13.47
N GLU A 284 -8.18 -25.38 13.33
CA GLU A 284 -6.89 -25.15 13.94
C GLU A 284 -6.62 -23.67 14.23
N THR A 285 -5.83 -23.43 15.28
CA THR A 285 -5.22 -22.13 15.54
C THR A 285 -3.71 -22.27 15.49
N VAL A 286 -3.10 -21.77 14.40
CA VAL A 286 -1.64 -21.74 14.26
C VAL A 286 -1.11 -20.55 15.04
N VAL A 287 -0.19 -20.81 15.97
CA VAL A 287 0.34 -19.79 16.89
C VAL A 287 1.78 -19.46 16.50
N PHE A 288 1.99 -18.26 15.94
CA PHE A 288 3.33 -17.75 15.72
C PHE A 288 3.87 -17.12 17.01
N LYS A 289 4.93 -17.71 17.54
CA LYS A 289 5.62 -17.22 18.74
C LYS A 289 6.98 -16.64 18.40
N ARG A 290 7.37 -15.60 19.15
CA ARG A 290 8.73 -15.09 19.17
C ARG A 290 9.07 -14.56 20.56
N TRP A 291 10.30 -14.80 21.00
CA TRP A 291 10.75 -14.47 22.36
C TRP A 291 9.87 -15.12 23.45
N GLY A 292 9.42 -16.36 23.20
CA GLY A 292 8.50 -17.09 24.09
C GLY A 292 7.07 -16.52 24.17
N ARG A 293 6.74 -15.47 23.40
CA ARG A 293 5.44 -14.79 23.42
C ARG A 293 4.67 -15.08 22.15
N VAL A 294 3.35 -15.18 22.26
CA VAL A 294 2.46 -15.21 21.09
C VAL A 294 2.48 -13.83 20.42
N GLN A 295 2.86 -13.79 19.14
CA GLN A 295 2.91 -12.57 18.34
C GLN A 295 1.68 -12.45 17.44
N ARG A 296 1.22 -13.59 16.91
CA ARG A 296 0.13 -13.69 15.95
C ARG A 296 -0.51 -15.07 16.07
N GLU A 297 -1.83 -15.10 15.97
CA GLU A 297 -2.59 -16.34 15.82
C GLU A 297 -3.28 -16.31 14.46
N TYR A 298 -3.36 -17.47 13.82
CA TYR A 298 -4.05 -17.69 12.56
C TYR A 298 -5.16 -18.71 12.80
N PHE A 299 -6.40 -18.29 12.61
CA PHE A 299 -7.56 -19.12 12.79
C PHE A 299 -7.94 -19.72 11.45
N ILE A 300 -7.92 -21.06 11.35
CA ILE A 300 -8.22 -21.80 10.14
C ILE A 300 -9.57 -22.50 10.33
N TYR A 301 -10.55 -22.10 9.53
CA TYR A 301 -11.89 -22.66 9.56
C TYR A 301 -12.15 -23.49 8.32
N LYS A 302 -12.82 -24.64 8.46
CA LYS A 302 -13.51 -25.30 7.34
C LYS A 302 -14.94 -24.77 7.29
N VAL A 303 -15.36 -24.37 6.10
CA VAL A 303 -16.68 -23.84 5.78
C VAL A 303 -17.33 -24.78 4.77
N TYR A 304 -18.56 -25.19 5.02
CA TYR A 304 -19.25 -26.20 4.21
C TYR A 304 -20.41 -25.60 3.45
N ASN A 305 -20.49 -25.92 2.15
CA ASN A 305 -21.53 -25.43 1.25
C ASN A 305 -21.66 -23.89 1.27
N TYR A 306 -20.62 -23.19 0.84
CA TYR A 306 -20.60 -21.73 0.76
C TYR A 306 -21.68 -21.21 -0.20
N ARG A 307 -22.57 -20.34 0.27
CA ARG A 307 -23.70 -19.80 -0.50
C ARG A 307 -23.55 -18.34 -0.89
N GLY A 308 -22.45 -17.71 -0.50
CA GLY A 308 -22.19 -16.31 -0.80
C GLY A 308 -21.90 -15.47 0.43
N ARG A 309 -21.84 -14.16 0.19
CA ARG A 309 -21.65 -13.16 1.23
C ARG A 309 -23.02 -12.68 1.73
N LYS A 310 -23.09 -12.36 3.02
CA LYS A 310 -24.25 -11.72 3.65
C LYS A 310 -24.51 -10.33 3.10
#